data_AF-A0A7L0V4S4-F1
#
_entry.id   AF-A0A7L0V4S4-F1
#
_cell.length_a   1.000
_cell.length_b   1.000
_cell.length_c   1.000
_cell.angle_alpha   90.00
_cell.angle_beta   90.00
_cell.angle_gamma   90.00
#
_symmetry.space_group_name_H-M   'P 1'
#
loop_
_entity.id
_entity.type
_entity.pdbx_description
1 polymer ?
#
loop_
_entity_poly.entity_id
_entity_poly.type
_entity_poly.pdbx_seq_one_letter_code
_entity_poly.pdbx_strand_id
1 'polypeptide(L)'
;EICKVWSGMSRHIYRQLLKKRAVEIGVGSFAVVPAYASVAEGKVLPIERPMFILNKSLKMFYNLESNETKIPDETPVVHPDFEEIAANIHFRHEIVEQCVQETLLCFAGALRDNKEVEFTFR
;
A
#
# COMPACT_ATOMS: atom_id res chain seq x y z
N GLU A 1 -15.79 9.15 -9.63
CA GLU A 1 -15.30 9.46 -8.26
C GLU A 1 -14.04 8.71 -7.84
N ILE A 2 -13.77 7.51 -8.37
CA ILE A 2 -12.65 6.62 -8.01
C ILE A 2 -11.29 7.34 -7.92
N CYS A 3 -10.92 8.14 -8.94
CA CYS A 3 -9.64 8.86 -8.92
C CYS A 3 -9.52 9.82 -7.73
N LYS A 4 -10.59 10.53 -7.35
CA LYS A 4 -10.57 11.46 -6.21
C LYS A 4 -10.41 10.71 -4.89
N VAL A 5 -11.10 9.57 -4.73
CA VAL A 5 -10.97 8.70 -3.55
C VAL A 5 -9.53 8.19 -3.43
N TRP A 6 -8.97 7.66 -4.50
CA TRP A 6 -7.61 7.14 -4.50
C TRP A 6 -6.53 8.22 -4.39
N SER A 7 -6.77 9.44 -4.87
CA SER A 7 -5.93 10.60 -4.55
C SER A 7 -5.96 10.94 -3.05
N GLY A 8 -7.12 10.87 -2.40
CA GLY A 8 -7.27 11.02 -0.95
C GLY A 8 -6.52 9.93 -0.17
N MET A 9 -6.72 8.67 -0.56
CA MET A 9 -5.99 7.51 -0.01
C MET A 9 -4.48 7.65 -0.16
N SER A 10 -4.00 7.99 -1.36
CA SER A 10 -2.58 8.22 -1.65
C SER A 10 -1.98 9.25 -0.70
N ARG A 11 -2.67 10.38 -0.52
CA ARG A 11 -2.24 11.44 0.40
C ARG A 11 -2.22 10.96 1.85
N HIS A 12 -3.22 10.19 2.28
CA HIS A 12 -3.25 9.61 3.61
C HIS A 12 -2.07 8.65 3.81
N ILE A 13 -1.87 7.69 2.90
CA ILE A 13 -0.74 6.74 2.93
C ILE A 13 0.58 7.49 3.02
N TYR A 14 0.80 8.47 2.15
CA TYR A 14 2.02 9.28 2.15
C TYR A 14 2.27 9.95 3.51
N ARG A 15 1.24 10.55 4.13
CA ARG A 15 1.34 11.14 5.48
C ARG A 15 1.70 10.11 6.56
N GLN A 16 1.19 8.88 6.46
CA GLN A 16 1.52 7.81 7.41
C GLN A 16 2.95 7.32 7.24
N LEU A 17 3.42 7.15 5.99
CA LEU A 17 4.78 6.75 5.68
C LEU A 17 5.82 7.77 6.18
N LEU A 18 5.54 9.07 6.06
CA LEU A 18 6.38 10.14 6.63
C LEU A 18 6.49 10.04 8.16
N LYS A 19 5.47 9.50 8.83
CA LYS A 19 5.45 9.25 10.29
C LYS A 19 6.02 7.87 10.65
N LYS A 20 6.65 7.17 9.71
CA LYS A 20 7.19 5.81 9.90
C LYS A 20 6.13 4.80 10.35
N ARG A 21 4.90 4.96 9.85
CA ARG A 21 3.80 4.01 10.07
C ARG A 21 3.47 3.29 8.78
N ALA A 22 3.29 1.97 8.86
CA ALA A 22 2.80 1.17 7.76
C ALA A 22 1.26 1.30 7.66
N VAL A 23 0.72 1.26 6.45
CA VAL A 23 -0.73 1.35 6.21
C VAL A 23 -1.23 0.06 5.58
N GLU A 24 -2.00 -0.72 6.32
CA GLU A 24 -2.63 -1.96 5.84
C GLU A 24 -3.97 -1.67 5.17
N ILE A 25 -4.05 -1.95 3.86
CA ILE A 25 -5.23 -1.71 3.02
C ILE A 25 -5.97 -3.02 2.68
N GLY A 26 -5.73 -4.11 3.40
CA GLY A 26 -6.41 -5.40 3.24
C GLY A 26 -5.73 -6.37 2.29
N VAL A 27 -5.37 -5.92 1.07
CA VAL A 27 -4.59 -6.76 0.13
C VAL A 27 -3.09 -6.76 0.43
N GLY A 28 -2.65 -5.86 1.30
CA GLY A 28 -1.27 -5.71 1.73
C GLY A 28 -1.06 -4.36 2.41
N SER A 29 0.20 -4.05 2.70
CA SER A 29 0.57 -2.82 3.39
C SER A 29 1.56 -1.98 2.61
N PHE A 30 1.40 -0.67 2.71
CA PHE A 30 2.44 0.29 2.35
C PHE A 30 3.34 0.53 3.55
N ALA A 31 4.66 0.43 3.37
CA ALA A 31 5.62 0.70 4.42
C ALA A 31 6.91 1.30 3.85
N VAL A 32 7.65 2.02 4.70
CA VAL A 32 9.03 2.40 4.41
C VAL A 32 9.93 1.31 4.99
N VAL A 33 10.70 0.63 4.15
CA VAL A 33 11.62 -0.43 4.58
C VAL A 33 13.08 0.00 4.38
N PRO A 34 14.00 -0.41 5.27
CA PRO A 34 15.43 -0.29 5.01
C PRO A 34 15.82 -1.12 3.78
N ALA A 35 16.62 -0.53 2.90
CA ALA A 35 17.18 -1.20 1.74
C ALA A 35 18.61 -0.70 1.47
N TYR A 36 19.31 -1.36 0.55
CA TYR A 36 20.65 -0.95 0.13
C TYR A 36 20.65 -0.62 -1.36
N ALA A 37 21.07 0.58 -1.71
CA ALA A 37 21.30 0.98 -3.10
C ALA A 37 22.76 0.70 -3.47
N SER A 38 22.99 0.08 -4.62
CA SER A 38 24.33 -0.05 -5.18
C SER A 38 24.75 1.29 -5.77
N VAL A 39 25.97 1.72 -5.45
CA VAL A 39 26.61 2.95 -5.94
C VAL A 39 27.87 2.56 -6.72
N ALA A 40 28.39 3.48 -7.52
CA ALA A 40 29.65 3.29 -8.24
C ALA A 40 30.78 2.79 -7.31
N GLU A 41 31.71 2.02 -7.89
CA GLU A 41 32.82 1.38 -7.18
C GLU A 41 32.41 0.27 -6.18
N GLY A 42 31.22 -0.32 -6.35
CA GLY A 42 30.79 -1.47 -5.54
C GLY A 42 30.40 -1.12 -4.10
N LYS A 43 30.29 0.18 -3.78
CA LYS A 43 29.82 0.66 -2.48
C LYS A 43 28.30 0.48 -2.38
N VAL A 44 27.82 0.21 -1.16
CA VAL A 44 26.38 0.15 -0.85
C VAL A 44 25.99 1.30 0.06
N LEU A 45 24.89 1.97 -0.26
CA LEU A 45 24.32 3.04 0.54
C LEU A 45 23.03 2.55 1.21
N PRO A 46 22.91 2.61 2.55
CA PRO A 46 21.64 2.37 3.21
C PRO A 46 20.64 3.46 2.80
N ILE A 47 19.47 3.03 2.35
CA ILE A 47 18.37 3.89 1.96
C ILE A 47 17.08 3.42 2.62
N GLU A 48 16.07 4.28 2.58
CA GLU A 48 14.71 3.96 2.99
C GLU A 48 13.83 3.94 1.74
N ARG A 49 13.19 2.80 1.49
CA ARG A 49 12.38 2.60 0.29
C ARG A 49 10.90 2.47 0.65
N PRO A 50 10.02 3.35 0.16
CA PRO A 50 8.58 3.11 0.25
C PRO A 50 8.23 1.94 -0.66
N MET A 51 7.52 0.95 -0.13
CA MET A 51 7.11 -0.24 -0.86
C MET A 51 5.70 -0.66 -0.51
N PHE A 52 5.05 -1.30 -1.48
CA PHE A 52 3.85 -2.09 -1.24
C PHE A 52 4.26 -3.55 -1.01
N ILE A 53 3.83 -4.11 0.12
CA ILE A 53 4.14 -5.48 0.53
C ILE A 53 2.82 -6.26 0.57
N LEU A 54 2.66 -7.20 -0.37
CA LEU A 54 1.44 -8.00 -0.48
C LEU A 54 1.23 -8.86 0.77
N ASN A 55 -0.03 -9.00 1.19
CA ASN A 55 -0.40 -9.78 2.36
C ASN A 55 0.02 -11.25 2.21
N LYS A 56 0.64 -11.83 3.24
CA LYS A 56 1.12 -13.24 3.24
C LYS A 56 0.00 -14.24 2.94
N SER A 57 -1.20 -14.03 3.48
CA SER A 57 -2.35 -14.90 3.25
C SER A 57 -2.77 -14.88 1.79
N LEU A 58 -2.77 -13.72 1.14
CA LEU A 58 -3.07 -13.62 -0.31
C LEU A 58 -1.98 -14.27 -1.16
N LYS A 59 -0.69 -14.09 -0.79
CA LYS A 59 0.43 -14.77 -1.45
C LYS A 59 0.25 -16.29 -1.41
N MET A 60 -0.03 -16.84 -0.24
CA MET A 60 -0.22 -18.28 -0.06
C MET A 60 -1.47 -18.79 -0.77
N PHE A 61 -2.59 -18.08 -0.67
CA PHE A 61 -3.87 -18.50 -1.23
C PHE A 61 -3.85 -18.53 -2.77
N TYR A 62 -3.17 -17.57 -3.39
CA TYR A 62 -3.05 -17.48 -4.86
C TYR A 62 -1.72 -18.04 -5.40
N ASN A 63 -0.88 -18.66 -4.57
CA ASN A 63 0.45 -19.19 -4.94
C ASN A 63 1.32 -18.17 -5.71
N LEU A 64 1.37 -16.93 -5.20
CA LEU A 64 2.07 -15.82 -5.85
C LEU A 64 3.53 -15.75 -5.41
N GLU A 65 4.43 -15.70 -6.39
CA GLU A 65 5.85 -15.42 -6.18
C GLU A 65 6.08 -13.95 -5.83
N SER A 66 6.87 -13.66 -4.80
CA SER A 66 7.23 -12.28 -4.45
C SER A 66 8.49 -12.25 -3.59
N ASN A 67 9.25 -11.15 -3.66
CA ASN A 67 10.41 -10.95 -2.79
C ASN A 67 10.02 -11.03 -1.31
N GLU A 68 10.88 -11.62 -0.48
CA GLU A 68 10.68 -11.80 0.96
C GLU A 68 10.78 -10.51 1.79
N THR A 69 10.47 -9.35 1.21
CA THR A 69 10.55 -8.12 1.98
C THR A 69 9.49 -8.10 3.08
N LYS A 70 9.96 -7.85 4.31
CA LYS A 70 9.14 -7.79 5.51
C LYS A 70 9.16 -6.35 6.04
N ILE A 71 8.03 -5.95 6.61
CA ILE A 71 7.94 -4.72 7.39
C ILE A 71 8.70 -4.98 8.70
N PRO A 72 9.58 -4.07 9.16
CA PRO A 72 10.25 -4.21 10.45
C PRO A 72 9.24 -4.32 11.59
N ASP A 73 9.47 -5.22 12.55
CA ASP A 73 8.51 -5.56 13.61
C ASP A 73 8.18 -4.36 14.51
N GLU A 74 9.11 -3.41 14.64
CA GLU A 74 8.94 -2.15 15.37
C GLU A 74 8.06 -1.11 14.65
N THR A 75 7.73 -1.32 13.37
CA THR A 75 6.96 -0.36 12.56
C THR A 75 5.49 -0.44 12.95
N PRO A 76 4.87 0.65 13.47
CA PRO A 76 3.46 0.64 13.78
C PRO A 76 2.62 0.46 12.51
N VAL A 77 1.70 -0.50 12.52
CA VAL A 77 0.74 -0.72 11.43
C VAL A 77 -0.58 -0.04 11.77
N VAL A 78 -1.10 0.77 10.85
CA VAL A 78 -2.38 1.46 10.96
C VAL A 78 -3.30 1.11 9.79
N HIS A 79 -4.60 1.32 9.97
CA HIS A 79 -5.58 1.25 8.89
C HIS A 79 -5.87 2.64 8.32
N PRO A 80 -6.40 2.74 7.09
CA PRO A 80 -6.86 4.01 6.54
C PRO A 80 -7.93 4.65 7.42
N ASP A 81 -7.77 5.94 7.70
CA ASP A 81 -8.80 6.75 8.36
C ASP A 81 -9.78 7.26 7.29
N PHE A 82 -10.83 6.49 7.02
CA PHE A 82 -11.80 6.84 5.97
C PHE A 82 -12.63 8.07 6.31
N GLU A 83 -12.80 8.40 7.60
CA GLU A 83 -13.48 9.63 8.02
C GLU A 83 -12.62 10.86 7.69
N GLU A 84 -11.32 10.83 8.03
CA GLU A 84 -10.36 11.89 7.66
C GLU A 84 -10.30 12.04 6.12
N ILE A 85 -10.22 10.94 5.39
CA ILE A 85 -10.12 10.95 3.93
C ILE A 85 -11.39 11.54 3.31
N ALA A 86 -12.57 11.09 3.74
CA ALA A 86 -13.86 11.56 3.27
C ALA A 86 -14.05 13.07 3.50
N ALA A 87 -13.70 13.55 4.69
CA ALA A 87 -13.73 14.98 5.02
C ALA A 87 -12.82 15.80 4.08
N ASN A 88 -11.61 15.31 3.81
CA ASN A 88 -10.62 15.99 2.97
C ASN A 88 -11.01 16.07 1.48
N ILE A 89 -11.80 15.13 0.97
CA ILE A 89 -12.21 15.08 -0.45
C ILE A 89 -13.69 15.45 -0.66
N HIS A 90 -14.38 15.84 0.41
CA HIS A 90 -15.80 16.22 0.44
C HIS A 90 -16.72 15.12 -0.11
N PHE A 91 -16.45 13.87 0.27
CA PHE A 91 -17.37 12.75 0.08
C PHE A 91 -17.93 12.27 1.40
N ARG A 92 -19.01 11.49 1.32
CA ARG A 92 -19.50 10.73 2.47
C ARG A 92 -18.54 9.59 2.78
N HIS A 93 -18.38 9.29 4.06
CA HIS A 93 -17.55 8.17 4.54
C HIS A 93 -17.91 6.86 3.81
N GLU A 94 -19.19 6.52 3.74
CA GLU A 94 -19.65 5.26 3.13
C GLU A 94 -19.21 5.12 1.65
N ILE A 95 -19.21 6.23 0.91
CA ILE A 95 -18.80 6.26 -0.50
C ILE A 95 -17.28 6.03 -0.63
N VAL A 96 -16.48 6.60 0.27
CA VAL A 96 -15.03 6.42 0.27
C VAL A 96 -14.67 4.98 0.60
N GLU A 97 -15.25 4.44 1.69
CA GLU A 97 -15.00 3.08 2.13
C GLU A 97 -15.41 2.06 1.06
N GLN A 98 -16.64 2.17 0.54
CA GLN A 98 -17.14 1.27 -0.50
C GLN A 98 -16.28 1.32 -1.76
N CYS A 99 -15.91 2.52 -2.22
CA CYS A 99 -15.05 2.69 -3.40
C CYS A 99 -13.68 2.01 -3.22
N VAL A 100 -13.08 2.13 -2.03
CA VAL A 100 -11.79 1.48 -1.73
C VAL A 100 -11.96 -0.04 -1.71
N GLN A 101 -12.96 -0.56 -0.99
CA GLN A 101 -13.23 -2.00 -0.89
C GLN A 101 -13.50 -2.63 -2.26
N GLU A 102 -14.34 -2.03 -3.10
CA GLU A 102 -14.64 -2.53 -4.44
C GLU A 102 -13.40 -2.54 -5.34
N THR A 103 -12.55 -1.52 -5.25
CA THR A 103 -11.29 -1.47 -6.02
C THR A 103 -10.33 -2.59 -5.56
N LEU A 104 -10.23 -2.84 -4.26
CA LEU A 104 -9.38 -3.90 -3.70
C LEU A 104 -9.89 -5.30 -4.06
N LEU A 105 -11.21 -5.49 -4.12
CA LEU A 105 -11.81 -6.73 -4.62
C LEU A 105 -11.47 -6.96 -6.10
N CYS A 106 -11.50 -5.91 -6.92
CA CYS A 106 -11.07 -6.00 -8.31
C CYS A 106 -9.58 -6.39 -8.42
N PHE A 107 -8.73 -5.81 -7.57
CA PHE A 107 -7.31 -6.15 -7.50
C PHE A 107 -7.09 -7.62 -7.10
N ALA A 108 -7.76 -8.10 -6.05
CA ALA A 108 -7.70 -9.49 -5.63
C ALA A 108 -8.19 -10.46 -6.71
N GLY A 109 -9.26 -10.10 -7.44
CA GLY A 109 -9.76 -10.88 -8.58
C GLY A 109 -8.76 -10.95 -9.73
N ALA A 110 -8.06 -9.85 -10.03
CA ALA A 110 -7.02 -9.83 -11.04
C ALA A 110 -5.79 -10.67 -10.64
N LEU A 111 -5.38 -10.62 -9.37
CA LEU A 111 -4.31 -11.48 -8.85
C LEU A 111 -4.65 -12.97 -8.98
N ARG A 112 -5.89 -13.35 -8.65
CA ARG A 112 -6.38 -14.73 -8.84
C ARG A 112 -6.25 -15.20 -10.28
N ASP A 113 -6.53 -14.31 -11.23
CA ASP A 113 -6.45 -14.58 -12.66
C ASP A 113 -5.00 -14.48 -13.21
N ASN A 114 -4.00 -14.35 -12.34
CA ASN A 114 -2.57 -14.15 -12.67
C ASN A 114 -2.32 -12.97 -13.63
N LYS A 115 -3.09 -11.89 -13.49
CA LYS A 115 -2.93 -10.66 -14.26
C LYS A 115 -1.96 -9.72 -13.56
N GLU A 116 -1.15 -9.03 -14.36
CA GLU A 116 -0.33 -7.93 -13.86
C GLU A 116 -1.22 -6.76 -13.44
N VAL A 117 -0.94 -6.22 -12.26
CA VAL A 117 -1.69 -5.12 -11.66
C VAL A 117 -0.73 -4.14 -11.01
N GLU A 118 -0.96 -2.85 -11.25
CA GLU A 118 -0.13 -1.77 -10.73
C GLU A 118 -0.97 -0.78 -9.92
N PHE A 119 -0.45 -0.37 -8.76
CA PHE A 119 -0.94 0.81 -8.05
C PHE A 119 -0.14 2.04 -8.50
N THR A 120 -0.67 2.77 -9.48
CA THR A 120 -0.07 4.05 -9.89
C THR A 120 -0.72 5.20 -9.11
N PHE A 121 0.03 5.78 -8.18
CA PHE A 121 -0.39 6.99 -7.46
C PHE A 121 0.13 8.23 -8.17
N ARG A 122 -0.70 9.26 -8.31
CA ARG A 122 -0.32 10.61 -8.78
C ARG A 122 -0.28 11.58 -7.61
#